data_AF-A0A535RS95-F1
#
_entry.id   AF-A0A535RS95-F1
#
_cell.length_a   1.000
_cell.length_b   1.000
_cell.length_c   1.000
_cell.angle_alpha   90.00
_cell.angle_beta   90.00
_cell.angle_gamma   90.00
#
_symmetry.space_group_name_H-M   'P 1'
#
loop_
_entity.id
_entity.type
_entity.pdbx_description
1 polymer ?
#
loop_
_entity_poly.entity_id
_entity_poly.type
_entity_poly.pdbx_seq_one_letter_code
_entity_poly.pdbx_strand_id
1 'polypeptide(L)'
;MVATVPVRDLVLPDLPDRYNATSTFIDAHRGVRDSRVAIRCQGRSVTYGELAASVDRAGNAFRELGIQVEQRIAILCLDSPAFVYAFFGA
;
A
#
# COMPACT_ATOMS: atom_id res chain seq x y z
N MET A 1 19.98 1.44 32.95
CA MET A 1 19.33 2.76 32.74
C MET A 1 18.99 2.84 31.25
N VAL A 2 17.75 2.51 30.86
CA VAL A 2 17.33 2.59 29.45
C VAL A 2 16.88 4.03 29.22
N ALA A 3 17.57 4.75 28.34
CA ALA A 3 17.14 6.07 27.92
C ALA A 3 15.83 5.93 27.12
N THR A 4 14.73 6.41 27.68
CA THR A 4 13.47 6.58 26.96
C THR A 4 13.68 7.66 25.91
N VAL A 5 13.67 7.28 24.62
CA VAL A 5 13.59 8.23 23.52
C VAL A 5 12.24 8.96 23.66
N PRO A 6 12.20 10.29 23.78
CA PRO A 6 10.94 11.02 23.87
C PRO A 6 10.17 10.80 22.57
N VAL A 7 8.98 10.20 22.67
CA VAL A 7 8.03 10.12 21.56
C VAL A 7 7.65 11.56 21.24
N ARG A 8 8.09 12.07 20.09
CA ARG A 8 7.65 13.38 19.60
C ARG A 8 6.12 13.32 19.48
N ASP A 9 5.45 14.39 19.89
CA ASP A 9 4.02 14.55 19.62
C ASP A 9 3.79 14.36 18.12
N LEU A 10 3.14 13.24 17.76
CA LEU A 10 2.78 12.92 16.39
C LEU A 10 1.61 13.82 16.01
N VAL A 11 1.91 14.93 15.34
CA VAL A 11 0.88 15.76 14.71
C VAL A 11 0.44 15.04 13.45
N LEU A 12 -0.72 14.38 13.53
CA LEU A 12 -1.35 13.81 12.35
C LEU A 12 -1.87 14.95 11.46
N PRO A 13 -1.67 14.87 10.12
CA PRO A 13 -2.26 15.83 9.22
C PRO A 13 -3.79 15.77 9.30
N ASP A 14 -4.44 16.89 8.97
CA ASP A 14 -5.89 16.92 8.85
C ASP A 14 -6.31 16.03 7.67
N LEU A 15 -7.16 15.05 7.94
CA LEU A 15 -7.59 14.04 6.97
C LEU A 15 -9.11 14.08 6.84
N PRO A 16 -9.66 13.80 5.63
CA PRO A 16 -11.10 13.77 5.45
C PRO A 16 -11.75 12.63 6.26
N ASP A 17 -12.99 12.84 6.69
CA ASP A 17 -13.81 11.84 7.40
C ASP A 17 -13.89 10.48 6.68
N ARG A 18 -13.79 10.50 5.34
CA ARG A 18 -13.68 9.30 4.51
C ARG A 18 -12.35 9.31 3.79
N TYR A 19 -11.49 8.39 4.21
CA TYR A 19 -10.15 8.25 3.67
C TYR A 19 -9.84 6.77 3.35
N ASN A 20 -9.18 6.54 2.22
CA ASN A 20 -8.58 5.26 1.89
C ASN A 20 -7.07 5.46 1.70
N ALA A 21 -6.23 4.63 2.32
CA ALA A 21 -4.78 4.72 2.19
C ALA A 21 -4.28 4.63 0.74
N THR A 22 -4.94 3.87 -0.13
CA THR A 22 -4.57 3.77 -1.55
C THR A 22 -4.64 5.11 -2.26
N SER A 23 -5.53 6.02 -1.83
CA SER A 23 -5.68 7.34 -2.43
C SER A 23 -4.37 8.13 -2.38
N THR A 24 -3.63 8.06 -1.27
CA THR A 24 -2.36 8.75 -1.10
C THR A 24 -1.19 7.95 -1.66
N PHE A 25 -1.11 6.65 -1.33
CA PHE A 25 0.10 5.88 -1.61
C PHE A 25 0.13 5.27 -3.01
N ILE A 26 -1.02 5.15 -3.67
CA ILE A 26 -1.15 4.48 -4.96
C ILE A 26 -1.75 5.43 -5.99
N ASP A 27 -2.99 5.86 -5.79
CA ASP A 27 -3.78 6.54 -6.82
C ASP A 27 -3.30 7.97 -7.11
N ALA A 28 -2.82 8.72 -6.11
CA ALA A 28 -2.23 10.04 -6.32
C ALA A 28 -0.99 10.04 -7.24
N HIS A 29 -0.36 8.88 -7.44
CA HIS A 29 0.78 8.72 -8.34
C HIS A 29 0.40 8.22 -9.72
N ARG A 30 -0.79 7.61 -9.84
CA ARG A 30 -1.37 7.16 -11.11
C ARG A 30 -1.55 8.36 -12.03
N GLY A 31 -1.06 8.28 -13.27
CA GLY A 31 -1.17 9.37 -14.26
C GLY A 31 -0.23 10.58 -14.06
N VAL A 32 0.35 10.77 -12.87
CA VAL A 32 1.34 11.85 -12.63
C VAL A 32 2.77 11.35 -12.76
N ARG A 33 3.04 10.15 -12.25
CA ARG A 33 4.37 9.54 -12.21
C ARG A 33 4.34 8.09 -12.67
N ASP A 34 3.42 7.78 -13.56
CA ASP A 34 3.10 6.41 -13.99
C ASP A 34 4.34 5.58 -14.38
N SER A 35 5.25 6.16 -15.16
CA SER A 35 6.50 5.53 -15.61
C SER A 35 7.66 5.63 -14.61
N ARG A 36 7.51 6.37 -13.51
CA ARG A 36 8.54 6.44 -12.45
C ARG A 36 8.50 5.17 -11.64
N VAL A 37 9.68 4.79 -11.14
CA VAL A 37 9.83 3.58 -10.34
C VAL A 37 9.34 3.84 -8.91
N ALA A 38 8.45 2.97 -8.45
CA ALA A 38 7.93 2.93 -7.08
C ALA A 38 8.73 1.94 -6.22
N ILE A 39 9.04 0.76 -6.75
CA ILE A 39 9.70 -0.33 -6.01
C ILE A 39 10.94 -0.81 -6.75
N ARG A 40 12.04 -1.02 -6.01
CA ARG A 40 13.22 -1.76 -6.43
C ARG A 40 13.32 -3.02 -5.57
N CYS A 41 13.33 -4.19 -6.18
CA CYS A 41 13.43 -5.45 -5.46
C CYS A 41 14.23 -6.46 -6.28
N GLN A 42 15.36 -6.94 -5.73
CA GLN A 42 16.19 -8.00 -6.34
C GLN A 42 16.50 -7.77 -7.83
N GLY A 43 16.96 -6.57 -8.19
CA GLY A 43 17.28 -6.22 -9.59
C GLY A 43 16.06 -5.94 -10.49
N ARG A 44 14.85 -6.16 -9.99
CA ARG A 44 13.60 -5.80 -10.68
C ARG A 44 13.12 -4.43 -10.23
N SER A 45 12.38 -3.80 -11.13
CA SER A 45 11.83 -2.46 -10.95
C SER A 45 10.36 -2.49 -11.27
N VAL A 46 9.56 -1.86 -10.42
CA VAL A 46 8.12 -1.74 -10.61
C VAL A 46 7.79 -0.26 -10.70
N THR A 47 7.12 0.15 -11.77
CA THR A 47 6.66 1.53 -11.94
C THR A 47 5.41 1.81 -11.10
N TYR A 48 5.05 3.07 -10.89
CA TYR A 48 3.80 3.41 -10.21
C TYR A 48 2.58 2.90 -10.96
N GLY A 49 2.60 2.90 -12.31
CA GLY A 49 1.52 2.33 -13.12
C GLY A 49 1.37 0.83 -12.93
N GLU A 50 2.49 0.10 -12.95
CA GLU A 50 2.51 -1.35 -12.71
C GLU A 50 2.08 -1.71 -11.28
N LEU A 51 2.52 -0.92 -10.30
CA LEU A 51 2.14 -1.05 -8.90
C LEU A 51 0.62 -0.88 -8.75
N ALA A 52 0.07 0.20 -9.27
CA ALA A 52 -1.35 0.51 -9.17
C ALA A 52 -2.21 -0.57 -9.83
N ALA A 53 -1.84 -1.01 -11.04
CA ALA A 53 -2.51 -2.10 -11.72
C ALA A 53 -2.42 -3.43 -10.95
N SER A 54 -1.32 -3.68 -10.23
CA SER A 54 -1.14 -4.90 -9.44
C SER A 54 -1.94 -4.88 -8.14
N VAL A 55 -2.06 -3.71 -7.50
CA VAL A 55 -2.94 -3.46 -6.35
C VAL A 55 -4.40 -3.69 -6.75
N ASP A 56 -4.84 -3.13 -7.88
CA ASP A 56 -6.20 -3.32 -8.41
C ASP A 56 -6.51 -4.81 -8.61
N ARG A 57 -5.56 -5.58 -9.19
CA ARG A 57 -5.71 -7.03 -9.37
C ARG A 57 -5.81 -7.78 -8.04
N ALA A 58 -5.00 -7.42 -7.04
CA ALA A 58 -5.06 -8.05 -5.72
C ALA A 58 -6.43 -7.80 -5.04
N GLY A 59 -6.90 -6.55 -5.04
CA GLY A 59 -8.20 -6.21 -4.46
C GLY A 59 -9.38 -6.86 -5.19
N ASN A 60 -9.31 -6.98 -6.53
CA ASN A 60 -10.31 -7.73 -7.29
C ASN A 60 -10.31 -9.21 -6.93
N ALA A 61 -9.13 -9.84 -6.77
CA ALA A 61 -9.05 -11.23 -6.34
C ALA A 61 -9.65 -11.44 -4.94
N PHE A 62 -9.41 -10.54 -3.99
CA PHE A 62 -10.04 -10.62 -2.67
C PHE A 62 -11.56 -10.47 -2.73
N ARG A 63 -12.06 -9.57 -3.58
CA ARG A 63 -13.49 -9.41 -3.81
C ARG A 63 -14.11 -10.68 -4.41
N GLU A 64 -13.44 -11.32 -5.36
CA GLU A 64 -13.89 -12.60 -5.96
C GLU A 64 -13.93 -13.75 -4.94
N LEU A 65 -13.04 -13.73 -3.94
CA LEU A 65 -13.07 -14.64 -2.80
C LEU A 65 -14.17 -14.30 -1.78
N GLY A 66 -14.96 -13.26 -2.02
CA GLY A 66 -16.07 -12.83 -1.16
C GLY A 66 -15.63 -11.99 0.04
N ILE A 67 -14.39 -11.53 0.09
CA ILE A 67 -13.90 -10.71 1.21
C ILE A 67 -14.60 -9.35 1.19
N GLN A 68 -15.12 -8.96 2.35
CA GLN A 68 -15.84 -7.70 2.58
C GLN A 68 -14.99 -6.71 3.39
N VAL A 69 -15.40 -5.45 3.38
CA VAL A 69 -14.80 -4.40 4.22
C VAL A 69 -14.77 -4.86 5.68
N GLU A 70 -13.71 -4.47 6.40
CA GLU A 70 -13.42 -4.82 7.80
C GLU A 70 -13.00 -6.29 8.05
N GLN A 71 -13.13 -7.19 7.07
CA GLN A 71 -12.61 -8.54 7.21
C GLN A 71 -11.08 -8.56 7.14
N ARG A 72 -10.49 -9.46 7.92
CA ARG A 72 -9.03 -9.50 8.13
C ARG A 72 -8.39 -10.49 7.18
N ILE A 73 -7.36 -10.02 6.46
CA ILE A 73 -6.51 -10.85 5.60
C ILE A 73 -5.15 -11.00 6.28
N ALA A 74 -4.72 -12.23 6.51
CA ALA A 74 -3.35 -12.50 6.94
C ALA A 74 -2.42 -12.58 5.72
N ILE A 75 -1.44 -11.69 5.65
CA ILE A 75 -0.44 -11.66 4.58
C ILE A 75 0.87 -12.22 5.13
N LEU A 76 1.22 -13.44 4.72
CA LEU A 76 2.47 -14.11 5.10
C LEU A 76 3.30 -14.37 3.84
N CYS A 77 4.23 -13.47 3.55
CA CYS A 77 5.12 -13.58 2.39
C CYS A 77 6.47 -12.89 2.65
N LEU A 78 7.41 -13.09 1.73
CA LEU A 78 8.70 -12.41 1.75
C LEU A 78 8.53 -10.92 1.43
N ASP A 79 9.49 -10.11 1.88
CA ASP A 79 9.59 -8.69 1.52
C ASP A 79 9.83 -8.54 0.01
N SER A 80 8.74 -8.33 -0.72
CA SER A 80 8.68 -8.37 -2.18
C SER A 80 7.52 -7.49 -2.67
N PRO A 81 7.48 -7.09 -3.95
CA PRO A 81 6.37 -6.29 -4.47
C PRO A 81 4.99 -6.93 -4.24
N ALA A 82 4.91 -8.27 -4.22
CA ALA A 82 3.67 -8.99 -3.94
C ALA A 82 3.09 -8.67 -2.55
N PHE A 83 3.94 -8.42 -1.54
CA PHE A 83 3.50 -7.95 -0.24
C PHE A 83 2.75 -6.61 -0.36
N VAL A 84 3.33 -5.65 -1.08
CA VAL A 84 2.76 -4.32 -1.27
C VAL A 84 1.44 -4.38 -2.04
N TYR A 85 1.39 -5.24 -3.08
CA TYR A 85 0.16 -5.43 -3.87
C TYR A 85 -0.98 -5.97 -3.02
N ALA A 86 -0.71 -7.00 -2.21
CA ALA A 86 -1.69 -7.59 -1.32
C ALA A 86 -2.08 -6.64 -0.18
N PHE A 87 -1.13 -5.90 0.39
CA PHE A 87 -1.38 -4.99 1.51
C PHE A 87 -2.31 -3.83 1.13
N PHE A 88 -2.06 -3.18 -0.01
CA PHE A 88 -2.92 -2.09 -0.49
C PHE A 88 -4.17 -2.58 -1.25
N GLY A 89 -4.21 -3.86 -1.65
CA GLY A 89 -5.38 -4.46 -2.27
C GLY A 89 -6.43 -4.93 -1.25
N ALA A 90 -6.02 -5.19 0.00
CA ALA A 90 -6.86 -5.59 1.12
C ALA A 90 -7.70 -4.42 1.64
#